data_AF-A0A835ED02-F1
#
_entry.id   AF-A0A835ED02-F1
#
_cell.length_a   1.000
_cell.length_b   1.000
_cell.length_c   1.000
_cell.angle_alpha   90.00
_cell.angle_beta   90.00
_cell.angle_gamma   90.00
#
_symmetry.space_group_name_H-M   'P 1'
#
loop_
_entity.id
_entity.type
_entity.pdbx_description
1 polymer ?
#
loop_
_entity_poly.entity_id
_entity_poly.type
_entity_poly.pdbx_seq_one_letter_code
_entity_poly.pdbx_strand_id
1 'polypeptide(L)'
;MEDIGHIFVSCPRAREVWRRLGILPGMEICTYPWLVGRSLGLPSSTHMDVVLLILWHIWKARNAAIFDKHVMSSADVLRRTTQDMDSWRCRYKRYAEEWDVWRGYIAGCI
;
A
#
# COMPACT_ATOMS: atom_id res chain seq x y z
N MET A 1 2.52 -13.41 -18.12
CA MET A 1 1.76 -12.23 -18.61
C MET A 1 1.68 -11.26 -17.45
N GLU A 2 1.95 -9.98 -17.69
CA GLU A 2 1.86 -8.94 -16.67
C GLU A 2 0.49 -8.27 -16.78
N ASP A 3 -0.39 -8.58 -15.82
CA ASP A 3 -1.72 -8.02 -15.68
C ASP A 3 -1.91 -7.45 -14.27
N ILE A 4 -3.04 -6.78 -14.02
CA ILE A 4 -3.35 -6.13 -12.74
C ILE A 4 -3.26 -7.14 -11.58
N GLY A 5 -3.75 -8.37 -11.78
CA GLY A 5 -3.70 -9.43 -10.78
C GLY A 5 -2.25 -9.89 -10.53
N HIS A 6 -1.44 -9.98 -11.57
CA HIS A 6 -0.03 -10.28 -11.42
C HIS A 6 0.72 -9.17 -10.67
N ILE A 7 0.54 -7.90 -11.04
CA ILE A 7 1.26 -6.77 -10.44
C ILE A 7 0.89 -6.62 -8.95
N PHE A 8 -0.40 -6.62 -8.63
CA PHE A 8 -0.87 -6.26 -7.29
C PHE A 8 -1.15 -7.45 -6.38
N VAL A 9 -1.36 -8.67 -6.89
CA VAL A 9 -1.69 -9.84 -6.07
C VAL A 9 -0.59 -10.89 -6.13
N SER A 10 -0.26 -11.39 -7.32
CA SER A 10 0.57 -12.60 -7.46
C SER A 10 2.08 -12.33 -7.42
N CYS A 11 2.49 -11.11 -7.75
CA CYS A 11 3.88 -10.67 -7.73
C CYS A 11 4.53 -10.97 -6.37
N PRO A 12 5.72 -11.59 -6.33
CA PRO A 12 6.40 -11.91 -5.07
C PRO A 12 6.57 -10.70 -4.15
N ARG A 13 6.86 -9.52 -4.72
CA ARG A 13 7.01 -8.29 -3.95
C ARG A 13 5.68 -7.80 -3.38
N ALA A 14 4.61 -7.83 -4.18
CA ALA A 14 3.29 -7.44 -3.73
C ALA A 14 2.82 -8.34 -2.59
N ARG A 15 2.91 -9.67 -2.76
CA ARG A 15 2.56 -10.65 -1.71
C ARG A 15 3.25 -10.36 -0.39
N GLU A 16 4.54 -10.05 -0.44
CA GLU A 16 5.32 -9.76 0.75
C GLU A 16 4.90 -8.43 1.42
N VAL A 17 4.53 -7.41 0.64
CA VAL A 17 3.97 -6.15 1.18
C VAL A 17 2.64 -6.42 1.89
N TRP A 18 1.73 -7.15 1.25
CA TRP A 18 0.44 -7.49 1.86
C TRP A 18 0.58 -8.35 3.10
N ARG A 19 1.48 -9.33 3.08
CA ARG A 19 1.79 -10.18 4.23
C ARG A 19 2.25 -9.36 5.44
N ARG A 20 3.09 -8.34 5.23
CA ARG A 20 3.54 -7.44 6.30
C ARG A 20 2.42 -6.59 6.88
N LEU A 21 1.47 -6.20 6.04
CA LEU A 21 0.28 -5.47 6.45
C LEU A 21 -0.80 -6.39 7.05
N GLY A 22 -0.58 -7.70 7.16
CA GLY A 22 -1.60 -8.64 7.63
C GLY A 22 -2.81 -8.76 6.70
N ILE A 23 -2.66 -8.43 5.41
CA ILE A 23 -3.73 -8.44 4.42
C ILE A 23 -3.54 -9.64 3.49
N LEU A 24 -4.63 -10.37 3.24
CA LEU A 24 -4.69 -11.38 2.18
C LEU A 24 -5.50 -10.82 1.00
N PRO A 25 -4.84 -10.26 -0.02
CA PRO A 25 -5.54 -9.69 -1.16
C PRO A 25 -6.12 -10.80 -2.03
N GLY A 26 -7.43 -10.76 -2.26
CA GLY A 26 -8.06 -11.52 -3.32
C GLY A 26 -7.88 -10.85 -4.69
N MET A 27 -8.30 -11.55 -5.74
CA MET A 27 -8.45 -10.95 -7.08
C MET A 27 -9.45 -9.77 -7.09
N GLU A 28 -10.26 -9.65 -6.03
CA GLU A 28 -11.15 -8.53 -5.78
C GLU A 28 -10.44 -7.18 -5.79
N ILE A 29 -9.13 -7.10 -5.51
CA ILE A 29 -8.39 -5.84 -5.60
C ILE A 29 -8.43 -5.23 -7.01
N CYS A 30 -8.63 -6.05 -8.04
CA CYS A 30 -8.73 -5.60 -9.43
C CYS A 30 -10.06 -4.88 -9.73
N THR A 31 -11.10 -5.12 -8.93
CA THR A 31 -12.45 -4.60 -9.16
C THR A 31 -12.93 -3.69 -8.02
N TYR A 32 -12.52 -4.02 -6.79
CA TYR A 32 -12.93 -3.41 -5.54
C TYR A 32 -11.72 -3.16 -4.62
N PRO A 33 -10.75 -2.31 -5.04
CA PRO A 33 -9.57 -2.01 -4.22
C PRO A 33 -9.95 -1.43 -2.85
N TRP A 34 -11.13 -0.81 -2.73
CA TRP A 34 -11.66 -0.29 -1.46
C TRP A 34 -12.03 -1.32 -0.40
N LEU A 35 -12.14 -2.61 -0.77
CA LEU A 35 -12.43 -3.68 0.18
C LEU A 35 -11.15 -4.22 0.84
N VAL A 36 -9.99 -3.94 0.26
CA VAL A 36 -8.71 -4.46 0.74
C VAL A 36 -8.35 -3.86 2.10
N GLY A 37 -8.10 -4.71 3.08
CA GLY A 37 -7.69 -4.27 4.42
C GLY A 37 -8.85 -3.78 5.31
N ARG A 38 -10.11 -3.92 4.88
CA ARG A 38 -11.28 -3.55 5.71
C ARG A 38 -11.37 -4.33 7.03
N SER A 39 -10.79 -5.52 7.10
CA SER A 39 -10.71 -6.34 8.32
C SER A 39 -9.71 -5.82 9.35
N LEU A 40 -8.86 -4.83 9.02
CA LEU A 40 -7.83 -4.32 9.92
C LEU A 40 -8.37 -3.43 11.05
N GLY A 41 -9.66 -3.07 11.01
CA GLY A 41 -10.27 -2.19 12.01
C GLY A 41 -9.71 -0.77 12.00
N LEU A 42 -9.02 -0.38 10.92
CA LEU A 42 -8.43 0.94 10.76
C LEU A 42 -9.45 1.97 10.27
N PRO A 43 -9.19 3.27 10.49
CA PRO A 43 -10.17 4.32 10.19
C PRO A 43 -10.62 4.33 8.73
N SER A 44 -11.93 4.50 8.51
CA SER A 44 -12.52 4.36 7.18
C SER A 44 -12.44 5.62 6.31
N SER A 45 -12.30 6.82 6.91
CA SER A 45 -12.41 8.08 6.15
C SER A 45 -11.21 8.29 5.22
N THR A 46 -10.05 7.75 5.57
CA THR A 46 -8.79 7.83 4.81
C THR A 46 -8.36 6.51 4.19
N HIS A 47 -9.09 5.41 4.46
CA HIS A 47 -8.77 4.05 4.02
C HIS A 47 -8.48 3.99 2.50
N MET A 48 -9.34 4.61 1.69
CA MET A 48 -9.20 4.60 0.23
C MET A 48 -7.90 5.18 -0.26
N ASP A 49 -7.56 6.35 0.25
CA ASP A 49 -6.38 7.07 -0.17
C ASP A 49 -5.11 6.32 0.25
N VAL A 50 -5.14 5.71 1.44
CA VAL A 50 -4.01 4.91 1.93
C VAL A 50 -3.83 3.63 1.11
N VAL A 51 -4.91 2.92 0.77
CA VAL A 51 -4.85 1.75 -0.10
C VAL A 51 -4.33 2.11 -1.49
N LEU A 52 -4.80 3.22 -2.07
CA LEU A 52 -4.32 3.72 -3.35
C LEU A 52 -2.83 4.07 -3.29
N LEU A 53 -2.36 4.64 -2.19
CA LEU A 53 -0.94 4.96 -2.00
C LEU A 53 -0.09 3.68 -1.92
N ILE A 54 -0.53 2.66 -1.18
CA ILE A 54 0.15 1.36 -1.11
C ILE A 54 0.23 0.72 -2.51
N LEU A 55 -0.90 0.67 -3.23
CA LEU A 55 -0.95 0.17 -4.60
C LEU A 55 0.02 0.93 -5.51
N TRP A 56 0.04 2.26 -5.42
CA TRP A 56 0.97 3.10 -6.15
C TRP A 56 2.43 2.74 -5.89
N HIS A 57 2.83 2.52 -4.63
CA HIS A 57 4.20 2.12 -4.32
C HIS A 57 4.55 0.69 -4.75
N ILE A 58 3.58 -0.25 -4.73
CA ILE A 58 3.77 -1.60 -5.28
C ILE A 58 4.03 -1.51 -6.78
N TRP A 59 3.24 -0.72 -7.51
CA TRP A 59 3.42 -0.49 -8.95
C TRP A 59 4.78 0.15 -9.25
N LYS A 60 5.15 1.21 -8.51
CA LYS A 60 6.46 1.87 -8.65
C LYS A 60 7.62 0.88 -8.43
N ALA A 61 7.56 0.06 -7.39
CA ALA A 61 8.60 -0.92 -7.09
C ALA A 61 8.72 -1.99 -8.17
N ARG A 62 7.60 -2.38 -8.79
CA ARG A 62 7.61 -3.31 -9.94
C ARG A 62 8.25 -2.69 -11.17
N ASN A 63 7.88 -1.47 -11.51
CA ASN A 63 8.47 -0.77 -12.64
C ASN A 63 9.97 -0.54 -12.47
N ALA A 64 10.41 -0.13 -11.27
CA ALA A 64 11.84 0.02 -10.99
C ALA A 64 12.61 -1.30 -11.16
N ALA A 65 12.01 -2.44 -10.79
CA ALA A 65 12.64 -3.75 -10.99
C ALA A 65 12.78 -4.12 -12.48
N ILE A 66 11.83 -3.72 -13.32
CA ILE A 66 11.81 -4.04 -14.76
C ILE A 66 12.71 -3.07 -15.54
N PHE A 67 12.55 -1.77 -15.34
CA PHE A 67 13.22 -0.73 -16.13
C PHE A 67 14.60 -0.36 -15.58
N ASP A 68 14.74 -0.25 -14.25
CA ASP A 68 15.96 0.22 -13.61
C ASP A 68 16.82 -0.93 -13.05
N LYS A 69 16.34 -2.18 -13.15
CA LYS A 69 16.90 -3.38 -12.50
C LYS A 69 17.07 -3.20 -10.98
N HIS A 70 16.32 -2.28 -10.38
CA HIS A 70 16.40 -1.95 -8.97
C HIS A 70 15.31 -2.69 -8.19
N VAL A 71 15.71 -3.72 -7.43
CA VAL A 71 14.77 -4.51 -6.62
C VAL A 71 14.63 -3.89 -5.25
N MET A 72 13.54 -3.14 -5.04
CA MET A 72 13.17 -2.65 -3.71
C MET A 72 12.70 -3.79 -2.81
N SER A 73 12.97 -3.73 -1.50
CA SER A 73 12.35 -4.63 -0.52
C SER A 73 10.91 -4.21 -0.21
N SER A 74 10.11 -5.10 0.40
CA SER A 74 8.76 -4.76 0.86
C SER A 74 8.78 -3.71 1.98
N ALA A 75 9.78 -3.75 2.85
CA ALA A 75 10.04 -2.71 3.85
C ALA A 75 10.33 -1.35 3.19
N ASP A 76 11.07 -1.31 2.07
CA ASP A 76 11.29 -0.07 1.32
C ASP A 76 10.01 0.47 0.71
N VAL A 77 9.13 -0.40 0.19
CA VAL A 77 7.81 -0.01 -0.35
C VAL A 77 6.97 0.66 0.75
N LEU A 78 6.88 0.04 1.93
CA LEU A 78 6.12 0.58 3.06
C LEU A 78 6.75 1.88 3.61
N ARG A 79 8.08 1.94 3.73
CA ARG A 79 8.79 3.15 4.15
C ARG A 79 8.51 4.32 3.23
N ARG A 80 8.57 4.12 1.91
CA ARG A 80 8.24 5.17 0.95
C ARG A 80 6.76 5.56 1.01
N THR A 81 5.88 4.61 1.27
CA THR A 81 4.45 4.89 1.52
C THR A 81 4.31 5.84 2.71
N THR A 82 4.98 5.58 3.85
CA THR A 82 4.92 6.47 5.01
C THR A 82 5.52 7.85 4.75
N GLN A 83 6.57 7.96 3.92
CA GLN A 83 7.16 9.25 3.53
C GLN A 83 6.20 10.08 2.66
N ASP A 84 5.51 9.44 1.71
CA ASP A 84 4.48 10.10 0.92
C ASP A 84 3.28 10.50 1.81
N MET A 85 2.93 9.67 2.81
CA MET A 85 1.91 10.01 3.80
C MET A 85 2.27 11.25 4.63
N ASP A 86 3.51 11.37 5.08
CA ASP A 86 4.00 12.55 5.80
C ASP A 86 3.86 13.81 4.94
N SER A 87 4.26 13.70 3.67
CA SER A 87 4.17 14.79 2.70
C SER A 87 2.72 15.20 2.41
N TRP A 88 1.79 14.24 2.44
CA TRP A 88 0.38 14.44 2.10
C TRP A 88 -0.49 14.81 3.30
N ARG A 89 0.04 14.67 4.53
CA ARG A 89 -0.69 14.93 5.77
C ARG A 89 -1.42 16.28 5.77
N CYS A 90 -0.83 17.32 5.16
CA CYS A 90 -1.42 18.65 5.06
C CYS A 90 -2.75 18.72 4.29
N ARG A 91 -3.06 17.72 3.46
CA ARG A 91 -4.32 17.60 2.70
C ARG A 91 -5.44 17.01 3.54
N TYR A 92 -5.12 16.27 4.59
CA TYR A 92 -6.06 15.53 5.42
C TYR A 92 -6.36 16.25 6.75
N LYS A 93 -6.38 17.60 6.78
CA LYS A 93 -6.56 18.37 8.04
C LYS A 93 -7.78 17.94 8.85
N ARG A 94 -8.89 17.61 8.18
CA ARG A 94 -10.14 17.15 8.82
C ARG A 94 -10.04 15.71 9.39
N TYR A 95 -9.19 14.87 8.80
CA TYR A 95 -9.02 13.45 9.15
C TYR A 95 -7.56 13.18 9.59
N ALA A 96 -6.91 14.17 10.20
CA ALA A 96 -5.48 14.14 10.44
C ALA A 96 -5.10 13.02 11.44
N GLU A 97 -5.92 12.82 12.47
CA GLU A 97 -5.74 11.74 13.44
C GLU A 97 -5.90 10.36 12.78
N GLU A 98 -6.93 10.19 11.95
CA GLU A 98 -7.14 8.96 11.18
C GLU A 98 -5.96 8.66 10.25
N TRP A 99 -5.43 9.69 9.58
CA TRP A 99 -4.25 9.60 8.73
C TRP A 99 -3.00 9.18 9.52
N ASP A 100 -2.79 9.75 10.70
CA ASP A 100 -1.67 9.43 11.58
C ASP A 100 -1.77 8.00 12.14
N VAL A 101 -2.99 7.51 12.42
CA VAL A 101 -3.23 6.11 12.81
C VAL A 101 -2.81 5.14 11.70
N TRP A 102 -3.22 5.41 10.45
CA TRP A 102 -2.78 4.60 9.31
C TRP A 102 -1.27 4.64 9.11
N ARG A 103 -0.67 5.84 9.20
CA ARG A 103 0.77 6.02 9.06
C ARG A 103 1.53 5.25 10.15
N GLY A 104 1.07 5.32 11.40
CA GLY A 104 1.62 4.58 12.53
C GLY A 104 1.53 3.08 12.35
N TYR A 105 0.37 2.59 11.91
CA TYR A 105 0.16 1.18 11.57
C TYR A 105 1.17 0.69 10.52
N ILE A 106 1.26 1.38 9.38
CA ILE A 106 2.16 0.99 8.28
C ILE A 106 3.62 1.04 8.73
N ALA A 107 4.01 2.05 9.50
CA ALA A 107 5.36 2.16 10.04
C ALA A 107 5.72 0.99 10.98
N GLY A 108 4.75 0.46 11.73
CA GLY A 108 4.91 -0.73 12.58
C GLY A 108 5.08 -2.04 11.80
N CYS A 109 4.80 -2.06 10.49
CA CYS A 109 4.92 -3.23 9.61
C CYS A 109 6.26 -3.29 8.82
N ILE A 110 7.11 -2.27 8.96
CA ILE A 110 8.45 -2.17 8.32
C ILE A 110 9.43 -3.07 9.06
#